data_AF-A0A2U3K934-F1
#
_entry.id   AF-A0A2U3K934-F1
#
_cell.length_a   1.000
_cell.length_b   1.000
_cell.length_c   1.000
_cell.angle_alpha   90.00
_cell.angle_beta   90.00
_cell.angle_gamma   90.00
#
_symmetry.space_group_name_H-M   'P 1'
#
loop_
_entity.id
_entity.type
_entity.pdbx_description
1 polymer ?
#
loop_
_entity_poly.entity_id
_entity_poly.type
_entity_poly.pdbx_seq_one_letter_code
_entity_poly.pdbx_strand_id
1 'polypeptide(L)'
;MGRGTCFINSKGKQITLLQENVKGIHKSGSDIAVVAGLAHLVSNRGFVYTVTRKADGKWQVVKWRALPGAPRSSVLLENGNLLVNCLGGNVEISTSGKMELVEQ
;
A
#
# COMPACT_ATOMS: atom_id res chain seq x y z
N MET A 1 -17.58 -10.78 1.76
CA MET A 1 -16.51 -11.47 2.52
C MET A 1 -15.15 -11.11 1.90
N GLY A 2 -14.19 -10.68 2.74
CA GLY A 2 -12.76 -10.83 2.51
C GLY A 2 -12.04 -9.92 1.51
N ARG A 3 -12.10 -8.58 1.64
CA ARG A 3 -11.09 -7.70 1.02
C ARG A 3 -10.30 -7.01 2.13
N GLY A 4 -9.08 -7.51 2.38
CA GLY A 4 -8.18 -7.00 3.41
C GLY A 4 -6.87 -7.77 3.44
N THR A 5 -5.80 -7.12 3.91
CA THR A 5 -4.48 -7.77 4.07
C THR A 5 -4.43 -8.44 5.44
N CYS A 6 -3.91 -9.67 5.46
CA CYS A 6 -3.68 -10.42 6.68
C CYS A 6 -2.24 -10.95 6.75
N PHE A 7 -1.78 -11.18 7.97
CA PHE A 7 -0.58 -11.95 8.27
C PHE A 7 -1.00 -13.34 8.73
N ILE A 8 -0.31 -14.37 8.24
CA ILE A 8 -0.49 -15.75 8.67
C ILE A 8 0.79 -16.16 9.38
N ASN A 9 0.69 -16.54 10.65
CA ASN A 9 1.85 -16.97 11.42
C ASN A 9 2.26 -18.42 11.09
N SER A 10 3.39 -18.88 11.63
CA SER A 10 3.91 -20.25 11.41
C SER A 10 2.97 -21.37 11.87
N LYS A 11 1.92 -21.05 12.65
CA LYS A 11 0.88 -21.98 13.10
C LYS A 11 -0.41 -21.88 12.29
N GLY A 12 -0.41 -21.13 11.18
CA GLY A 12 -1.58 -20.93 10.34
C GLY A 12 -2.63 -19.95 10.91
N LYS A 13 -2.36 -19.30 12.05
CA LYS A 13 -3.28 -18.30 12.61
C LYS A 13 -3.27 -17.05 11.74
N GLN A 14 -4.43 -16.71 11.19
CA GLN A 14 -4.65 -15.48 10.43
C GLN A 14 -4.89 -14.29 11.37
N ILE A 15 -4.20 -13.18 11.10
CA ILE A 15 -4.33 -11.92 11.81
C ILE A 15 -4.59 -10.84 10.75
N THR A 16 -5.77 -10.23 10.76
CA THR A 16 -6.08 -9.12 9.86
C THR A 16 -5.23 -7.90 10.24
N LEU A 17 -4.46 -7.39 9.28
CA LEU A 17 -3.61 -6.21 9.46
C LEU A 17 -4.27 -4.93 8.94
N LEU A 18 -5.03 -5.05 7.85
CA LEU A 18 -5.69 -3.91 7.21
C LEU A 18 -7.00 -4.37 6.56
N GLN A 19 -8.10 -3.68 6.89
CA GLN A 19 -9.39 -3.85 6.20
C GLN A 19 -9.59 -2.74 5.17
N GLU A 20 -8.91 -2.86 4.04
CA GLU A 20 -9.07 -1.97 2.89
C GLU A 20 -9.09 -2.78 1.59
N ASN A 21 -9.53 -2.14 0.51
CA ASN A 21 -9.48 -2.74 -0.83
C ASN A 21 -8.04 -2.67 -1.36
N VAL A 22 -7.27 -3.72 -1.08
CA VAL A 22 -5.87 -3.84 -1.45
C VAL A 22 -5.73 -4.04 -2.97
N LYS A 23 -4.83 -3.28 -3.57
CA LYS A 23 -4.48 -3.31 -5.00
C LYS A 23 -3.07 -3.83 -5.25
N GLY A 24 -2.18 -3.73 -4.26
CA GLY A 24 -0.82 -4.24 -4.35
C GLY A 24 -0.17 -4.36 -2.98
N ILE A 25 0.73 -5.33 -2.85
CA ILE A 25 1.61 -5.51 -1.70
C ILE A 25 3.02 -5.64 -2.27
N HIS A 26 3.92 -4.75 -1.86
CA HIS A 26 5.28 -4.65 -2.38
C HIS A 26 6.25 -4.77 -1.23
N LYS A 27 7.37 -5.44 -1.45
CA LYS A 27 8.41 -5.63 -0.44
C LYS A 27 9.74 -5.14 -0.98
N SER A 28 10.43 -4.31 -0.20
CA SER A 28 11.81 -3.89 -0.45
C SER A 28 12.61 -4.10 0.83
N GLY A 29 13.54 -5.06 0.83
CA GLY A 29 14.24 -5.47 2.06
C GLY A 29 13.26 -5.96 3.15
N SER A 30 13.27 -5.31 4.31
CA SER A 30 12.34 -5.59 5.42
C SER A 30 11.03 -4.79 5.34
N ASP A 31 10.97 -3.78 4.48
CA ASP A 31 9.83 -2.87 4.40
C ASP A 31 8.77 -3.42 3.47
N ILE A 32 7.51 -3.28 3.91
CA ILE A 32 6.34 -3.70 3.14
C ILE A 32 5.47 -2.47 2.92
N ALA A 33 5.13 -2.21 1.66
CA ALA A 33 4.18 -1.20 1.25
C ALA A 33 2.89 -1.86 0.76
N VAL A 34 1.75 -1.40 1.27
CA VAL A 34 0.42 -1.85 0.84
C VAL A 34 -0.29 -0.70 0.15
N VAL A 35 -0.63 -0.88 -1.11
CA VAL A 35 -1.42 0.07 -1.90
C VAL A 35 -2.88 -0.35 -1.80
N ALA A 36 -3.72 0.53 -1.27
CA ALA A 36 -5.12 0.23 -1.11
C ALA A 36 -6.00 1.46 -1.32
N GLY A 37 -7.23 1.23 -1.74
CA GLY A 37 -8.19 2.31 -1.94
C GLY A 37 -9.45 1.84 -2.64
N LEU A 38 -10.44 2.71 -2.63
CA LEU A 38 -11.77 2.42 -3.14
C LEU A 38 -12.26 3.59 -3.97
N ALA A 39 -12.75 3.27 -5.17
CA ALA A 39 -13.60 4.13 -5.97
C ALA A 39 -15.02 3.56 -5.92
N HIS A 40 -15.93 4.23 -5.22
CA HIS A 40 -17.36 3.88 -5.20
C HIS A 40 -18.21 5.11 -4.95
N LEU A 41 -19.23 5.30 -5.80
CA LEU A 41 -20.16 6.43 -5.79
C LEU A 41 -19.40 7.77 -5.69
N VAL A 42 -19.44 8.40 -4.51
CA VAL A 42 -18.85 9.72 -4.24
C VAL A 42 -17.43 9.66 -3.68
N SER A 43 -16.90 8.49 -3.36
CA SER A 43 -15.56 8.34 -2.77
C SER A 43 -14.54 7.93 -3.83
N ASN A 44 -13.50 8.75 -3.98
CA ASN A 44 -12.32 8.47 -4.79
C ASN A 44 -11.08 8.62 -3.90
N ARG A 45 -10.71 7.58 -3.15
CA ARG A 45 -9.60 7.65 -2.18
C ARG A 45 -8.61 6.50 -2.33
N GLY A 46 -7.34 6.82 -2.13
CA GLY A 46 -6.24 5.86 -2.15
C GLY A 46 -5.18 6.22 -1.12
N PHE A 47 -4.54 5.20 -0.57
CA PHE A 47 -3.43 5.35 0.36
C PHE A 47 -2.36 4.29 0.10
N VAL A 48 -1.12 4.66 0.38
CA VAL A 48 -0.04 3.72 0.62
C VAL A 48 0.14 3.58 2.12
N TYR A 49 0.17 2.35 2.60
CA TYR A 49 0.44 2.01 4.00
C TYR A 49 1.81 1.37 4.11
N THR A 50 2.56 1.69 5.16
CA THR A 50 3.73 0.89 5.56
C THR A 50 3.30 -0.18 6.55
N VAL A 51 3.86 -1.37 6.40
CA VAL A 51 3.68 -2.50 7.30
C VAL A 51 5.03 -2.89 7.86
N THR A 52 5.23 -2.65 9.15
CA THR A 52 6.49 -2.93 9.84
C THR A 52 6.27 -3.89 10.99
N ARG A 53 7.31 -4.66 11.34
CA ARG A 53 7.31 -5.50 12.53
C ARG A 53 8.05 -4.77 13.64
N LYS A 54 7.37 -4.51 14.75
CA LYS A 54 7.95 -3.90 15.94
C LYS A 54 8.90 -4.87 16.66
N ALA A 55 9.75 -4.33 17.51
CA ALA A 55 10.67 -5.11 18.35
C ALA A 55 9.93 -6.11 19.28
N ASP A 56 8.70 -5.79 19.69
CA ASP A 56 7.83 -6.70 20.47
C ASP A 56 7.19 -7.83 19.62
N GLY A 57 7.56 -7.91 18.35
CA GLY A 57 7.09 -8.92 17.40
C GLY A 57 5.72 -8.65 16.79
N LYS A 58 5.03 -7.57 17.21
CA LYS A 58 3.72 -7.19 16.65
C LYS A 58 3.87 -6.46 15.33
N TRP A 59 2.87 -6.63 14.48
CA TRP A 59 2.75 -5.88 13.23
C TRP A 59 2.14 -4.50 13.48
N GLN A 60 2.68 -3.49 12.81
CA GLN A 60 2.14 -2.15 12.76
C GLN A 60 1.82 -1.79 11.31
N VAL A 61 0.64 -1.21 11.09
CA VAL A 61 0.23 -0.66 9.79
C VAL A 61 0.00 0.83 9.97
N VAL A 62 0.67 1.66 9.16
CA VAL A 62 0.57 3.12 9.23
C VAL A 62 0.25 3.67 7.85
N LYS A 63 -0.70 4.61 7.76
CA LYS A 63 -0.91 5.39 6.53
C LYS A 63 0.34 6.22 6.27
N TRP A 64 0.98 5.98 5.12
CA TRP A 64 2.22 6.65 4.76
C TRP A 64 1.98 7.80 3.78
N ARG A 65 1.21 7.57 2.71
CA ARG A 65 0.90 8.59 1.71
C ARG A 65 -0.57 8.53 1.30
N ALA A 66 -1.17 9.70 1.08
CA ALA A 66 -2.45 9.82 0.39
C ALA A 66 -2.18 9.89 -1.11
N LEU A 67 -2.92 9.10 -1.88
CA LEU A 67 -2.82 9.07 -3.34
C LEU A 67 -3.82 10.04 -3.97
N PRO A 68 -3.56 10.55 -5.19
CA PRO A 68 -4.49 11.37 -5.94
C PRO A 68 -5.63 10.49 -6.49
N GLY A 69 -6.49 10.02 -5.60
CA GLY A 69 -7.59 9.11 -5.92
C GLY A 69 -7.26 7.64 -5.72
N ALA A 70 -8.23 6.79 -6.06
CA ALA A 70 -8.16 5.36 -5.89
C ALA A 70 -7.10 4.75 -6.82
N PRO A 71 -6.26 3.83 -6.31
CA PRO A 71 -5.27 3.14 -7.13
C PRO A 71 -5.96 2.11 -8.03
N ARG A 72 -5.49 2.04 -9.27
CA ARG A 72 -5.86 1.01 -10.25
C ARG A 72 -4.81 -0.11 -10.28
N SER A 73 -3.54 0.26 -10.28
CA SER A 73 -2.40 -0.66 -10.27
C SER A 73 -1.19 -0.03 -9.57
N SER A 74 -0.18 -0.84 -9.29
CA SER A 74 1.07 -0.40 -8.68
C SER A 74 2.20 -1.37 -8.98
N VAL A 75 3.42 -0.86 -9.12
CA VAL A 75 4.63 -1.66 -9.38
C VAL A 75 5.80 -1.08 -8.58
N LEU A 76 6.62 -1.96 -8.01
CA LEU A 76 7.91 -1.60 -7.45
C LEU A 76 8.94 -1.57 -8.58
N LEU A 77 9.56 -0.42 -8.79
CA LEU A 77 10.59 -0.22 -9.80
C LEU A 77 11.94 -0.77 -9.31
N GLU A 78 12.86 -1.01 -10.24
CA GLU A 78 14.20 -1.54 -9.93
C GLU A 78 15.01 -0.63 -9.00
N ASN A 79 14.77 0.68 -9.08
CA ASN A 79 15.39 1.68 -8.19
C ASN A 79 14.78 1.70 -6.77
N GLY A 80 13.80 0.84 -6.48
CA GLY A 80 13.10 0.74 -5.21
C GLY A 80 11.93 1.72 -5.03
N ASN A 81 11.66 2.57 -6.01
CA ASN A 81 10.52 3.47 -5.98
C ASN A 81 9.23 2.75 -6.31
N LEU A 82 8.11 3.25 -5.81
CA LEU A 82 6.79 2.71 -6.04
C LEU A 82 6.03 3.58 -7.05
N LEU A 83 5.76 3.05 -8.23
CA LEU A 83 4.89 3.67 -9.21
C LEU A 83 3.44 3.21 -8.97
N VAL A 84 2.52 4.16 -8.85
CA VAL A 84 1.10 3.90 -8.59
C VAL A 84 0.23 4.64 -9.60
N ASN A 85 -0.56 3.90 -10.38
CA ASN A 85 -1.55 4.46 -11.28
C ASN A 85 -2.84 4.73 -10.50
N CYS A 86 -3.24 6.00 -10.40
CA CYS A 86 -4.44 6.42 -9.67
C CYS A 86 -5.45 7.09 -10.62
N LEU A 87 -6.71 7.20 -10.16
CA LEU A 87 -7.76 7.90 -10.93
C LEU A 87 -7.44 9.37 -11.20
N GLY A 88 -6.73 10.05 -10.30
CA GLY A 88 -6.35 11.46 -10.43
C GLY A 88 -4.93 11.70 -10.94
N GLY A 89 -4.25 10.66 -11.45
CA GLY A 89 -2.90 10.76 -12.01
C GLY A 89 -1.98 9.61 -11.56
N ASN A 90 -0.85 9.46 -12.25
CA ASN A 90 0.19 8.53 -11.83
C ASN A 90 1.12 9.21 -10.85
N VAL A 91 1.55 8.49 -9.83
CA VAL A 91 2.56 8.98 -8.89
C VAL A 91 3.70 8.00 -8.76
N GLU A 92 4.91 8.54 -8.71
CA GLU A 92 6.09 7.80 -8.26
C GLU A 92 6.41 8.24 -6.83
N ILE A 93 6.62 7.26 -5.95
CA ILE A 93 6.95 7.48 -4.54
C ILE A 93 8.33 6.91 -4.29
N SER A 94 9.28 7.77 -3.92
CA SER A 94 10.64 7.35 -3.62
C SER A 94 10.74 6.55 -2.31
N THR A 95 11.87 5.87 -2.10
CA THR A 95 12.20 5.21 -0.83
C THR A 95 12.24 6.17 0.37
N SER A 96 12.60 7.44 0.14
CA SER A 96 12.51 8.51 1.16
C SER A 96 11.08 9.04 1.36
N GLY A 97 10.14 8.61 0.52
CA GLY A 97 8.74 9.00 0.54
C GLY A 97 8.44 10.33 -0.15
N LYS A 98 9.37 10.88 -0.94
CA LYS A 98 9.04 11.96 -1.87
C LYS A 98 8.02 11.41 -2.87
N MET A 99 6.94 12.13 -3.11
CA MET A 99 5.88 11.72 -4.02
C MET A 99 5.70 12.78 -5.09
N GLU A 100 5.74 12.37 -6.36
CA GLU A 100 5.62 13.26 -7.50
C GLU A 100 4.60 12.70 -8.49
N LEU A 101 3.80 13.58 -9.09
CA LEU A 101 2.97 13.23 -10.24
C LEU A 101 3.89 12.99 -11.44
N VAL A 102 3.60 11.95 -12.20
CA VAL A 102 4.36 11.61 -13.41
C VAL A 102 3.41 11.43 -14.59
N GLU A 103 3.82 11.92 -15.77
CA GLU A 103 3.13 11.62 -17.01
C GLU A 103 3.53 10.22 -17.50
N GLN A 104 2.63 9.58 -18.23
CA GLN A 104 2.84 8.24 -18.80
C GLN A 104 3.43 8.35 -20.21
#